data_AF-A0A933WCU6-F1
#
_entry.id   AF-A0A933WCU6-F1
#
_cell.length_a   1.000
_cell.length_b   1.000
_cell.length_c   1.000
_cell.angle_alpha   90.00
_cell.angle_beta   90.00
_cell.angle_gamma   90.00
#
_symmetry.space_group_name_H-M   'P 1'
#
loop_
_entity.id
_entity.type
_entity.pdbx_description
1 polymer ?
#
loop_
_entity_poly.entity_id
_entity_poly.type
_entity_poly.pdbx_seq_one_letter_code
_entity_poly.pdbx_strand_id
1 'polypeptide(L)'
;MMTRKIAHALFLLVFCAFIFHELSGTVFAEEIKIKYIEVMGNKRVNTSTIRSKIKIKEGDVFSPEKLREDIKSIFQMGFFDDVKVETEGF
;
A
#
# COMPACT_ATOMS: atom_id res chain seq x y z
N MET A 1 -37.64 42.84 17.42
CA MET A 1 -37.82 41.38 17.13
C MET A 1 -37.00 40.89 15.92
N MET A 2 -36.72 41.74 14.92
CA MET A 2 -36.01 41.36 13.67
C MET A 2 -34.48 41.19 13.82
N THR A 3 -33.84 41.98 14.68
CA THR A 3 -32.37 41.99 14.88
C THR A 3 -31.83 40.71 15.53
N ARG A 4 -32.58 40.09 16.45
CA ARG A 4 -32.21 38.82 17.09
C ARG A 4 -32.25 37.64 16.12
N LYS A 5 -33.13 37.65 15.11
CA LYS A 5 -33.22 36.58 14.10
C LYS A 5 -32.04 36.61 13.13
N ILE A 6 -31.60 37.81 12.74
CA ILE A 6 -30.45 38.02 11.87
C ILE A 6 -29.14 37.61 12.58
N ALA A 7 -28.99 37.95 13.85
CA ALA A 7 -27.82 37.55 14.65
C ALA A 7 -27.72 36.02 14.82
N HIS A 8 -28.83 35.32 15.06
CA HIS A 8 -28.84 33.85 15.11
C HIS A 8 -28.56 33.21 13.75
N ALA A 9 -29.09 33.77 12.66
CA ALA A 9 -28.80 33.28 11.31
C ALA A 9 -27.31 33.42 10.96
N LEU A 10 -26.69 34.55 11.32
CA LEU A 10 -25.23 34.77 11.19
C LEU A 10 -24.43 33.80 12.07
N PHE A 11 -24.85 33.59 13.32
CA PHE A 11 -24.19 32.65 14.23
C PHE A 11 -24.25 31.20 13.72
N LEU A 12 -25.40 30.76 13.19
CA LEU A 12 -25.55 29.43 12.58
C LEU A 12 -24.72 29.28 11.30
N LEU A 13 -24.59 30.34 10.50
CA LEU A 13 -23.77 30.33 9.30
C LEU A 13 -22.28 30.15 9.63
N VAL A 14 -21.79 30.89 10.64
CA VAL A 14 -20.40 30.78 11.11
C VAL A 14 -20.15 29.41 11.77
N PHE A 15 -21.11 28.89 12.54
CA PHE A 15 -21.04 27.56 13.15
C PHE A 15 -21.00 26.44 12.09
N CYS A 16 -21.81 26.52 11.03
CA CYS A 16 -21.75 25.60 9.90
C CYS A 16 -20.41 25.66 9.16
N ALA A 17 -19.84 26.86 8.97
CA ALA A 17 -18.53 27.02 8.32
C ALA A 17 -17.39 26.44 9.17
N PHE A 18 -17.51 26.49 10.50
CA PHE A 18 -16.53 25.90 11.43
C PHE A 18 -16.56 24.37 11.41
N ILE A 19 -17.76 23.76 11.38
CA ILE A 19 -17.91 22.30 11.25
C ILE A 19 -17.40 21.81 9.88
N PHE A 20 -17.50 22.63 8.83
CA PHE A 20 -16.99 22.26 7.51
C PHE A 20 -15.46 22.29 7.43
N HIS A 21 -14.78 23.05 8.30
CA HIS A 21 -13.32 23.21 8.26
C HIS A 21 -12.55 22.01 8.85
N GLU A 22 -13.15 21.22 9.76
CA GLU A 22 -12.47 20.08 10.39
C GLU A 22 -12.60 18.75 9.63
N LEU A 23 -13.31 18.71 8.50
CA LEU A 23 -13.48 17.48 7.70
C LEU A 23 -12.39 17.32 6.63
N SER A 24 -11.18 17.78 6.89
CA SER A 24 -10.00 17.48 6.07
C SER A 24 -9.10 16.49 6.81
N GLY A 25 -9.65 15.32 7.14
CA GLY A 25 -8.84 14.21 7.64
C GLY A 25 -7.85 13.79 6.56
N THR A 26 -6.57 14.11 6.74
CA THR A 26 -5.52 13.58 5.88
C THR A 26 -5.40 12.09 6.16
N VAL A 27 -5.95 11.26 5.26
CA VAL A 27 -5.71 9.82 5.28
C VAL A 27 -4.25 9.62 4.85
N PHE A 28 -3.36 9.48 5.83
CA PHE A 28 -2.01 8.99 5.57
C PHE A 28 -2.15 7.52 5.18
N ALA A 29 -2.03 7.21 3.89
CA ALA A 29 -1.87 5.84 3.45
C ALA A 29 -0.53 5.34 4.00
N GLU A 30 -0.57 4.37 4.91
CA GLU A 30 0.63 3.76 5.45
C GLU A 30 1.30 2.93 4.34
N GLU A 31 2.49 3.36 3.91
CA GLU A 31 3.26 2.62 2.91
C GLU A 31 3.77 1.32 3.51
N ILE A 32 3.23 0.20 3.06
CA ILE A 32 3.71 -1.13 3.46
C ILE A 32 5.10 -1.33 2.82
N LYS A 33 6.13 -1.45 3.65
CA LYS A 33 7.51 -1.72 3.20
C LYS A 33 7.87 -3.17 3.38
N ILE A 34 8.61 -3.69 2.41
CA ILE A 34 9.09 -5.07 2.41
C ILE A 34 10.28 -5.17 3.35
N LYS A 35 10.12 -5.87 4.47
CA LYS A 35 11.19 -6.00 5.47
C LYS A 35 12.20 -7.07 5.10
N TYR A 36 11.71 -8.21 4.62
CA TYR A 36 12.53 -9.37 4.31
C TYR A 36 11.91 -10.18 3.17
N ILE A 37 12.75 -10.82 2.36
CA ILE A 37 12.32 -11.72 1.28
C ILE A 37 12.99 -13.08 1.47
N GLU A 38 12.18 -14.07 1.80
CA GLU A 38 12.61 -15.47 1.90
C GLU A 38 12.26 -16.23 0.62
N VAL A 39 13.18 -17.10 0.18
CA VAL A 39 12.93 -18.01 -0.95
C VAL A 39 13.07 -19.43 -0.43
N MET A 40 12.00 -20.22 -0.58
CA MET A 40 11.89 -21.56 -0.05
C MET A 40 11.56 -22.56 -1.16
N GLY A 41 11.89 -23.84 -0.94
CA GLY A 41 11.50 -24.94 -1.84
C GLY A 41 12.35 -25.10 -3.11
N ASN A 42 13.28 -24.20 -3.38
CA ASN A 42 14.21 -24.31 -4.50
C ASN A 42 15.28 -25.38 -4.22
N LYS A 43 15.44 -26.35 -5.15
CA LYS A 43 16.45 -27.43 -5.03
C LYS A 43 17.55 -27.34 -6.07
N ARG A 44 17.19 -27.04 -7.32
CA ARG A 44 18.11 -27.00 -8.48
C ARG A 44 18.62 -25.61 -8.81
N VAL A 45 17.84 -24.58 -8.49
CA VAL A 45 18.17 -23.18 -8.77
C VAL A 45 18.57 -22.52 -7.46
N ASN A 46 19.70 -21.82 -7.45
CA ASN A 46 20.17 -21.11 -6.26
C ASN A 46 19.26 -19.93 -5.91
N THR A 47 19.10 -19.67 -4.62
CA THR A 47 18.31 -18.54 -4.10
C THR A 47 18.82 -17.20 -4.63
N SER A 48 20.13 -17.04 -4.78
CA SER A 48 20.74 -15.83 -5.36
C SER A 48 20.32 -15.60 -6.81
N THR A 49 20.17 -16.66 -7.61
CA THR A 49 19.69 -16.59 -8.99
C THR A 49 18.23 -16.14 -9.03
N ILE A 50 17.37 -16.70 -8.17
CA ILE A 50 15.97 -16.29 -8.05
C ILE A 50 15.89 -14.81 -7.65
N ARG A 51 16.63 -14.42 -6.61
CA ARG A 51 16.74 -13.02 -6.16
C ARG A 51 17.25 -12.07 -7.23
N SER A 52 18.13 -12.52 -8.13
CA SER A 52 18.63 -11.69 -9.24
C SER A 52 17.59 -11.47 -10.34
N LYS A 53 16.56 -12.32 -10.40
CA LYS A 53 15.53 -12.27 -11.45
C LYS A 53 14.31 -11.42 -11.05
N ILE A 54 14.04 -11.30 -9.75
CA ILE A 54 12.97 -10.46 -9.21
C ILE A 54 13.43 -9.00 -9.08
N LYS A 55 12.51 -8.06 -9.26
CA LYS A 55 12.73 -6.62 -9.15
C LYS A 55 12.54 -6.12 -7.73
N ILE A 56 11.61 -6.73 -6.99
CA ILE A 56 11.31 -6.41 -5.61
C ILE A 56 12.53 -6.64 -4.72
N LYS A 57 12.82 -5.67 -3.85
CA LYS A 57 13.90 -5.73 -2.86
C LYS A 57 13.41 -5.39 -1.46
N GLU A 58 14.19 -5.81 -0.48
CA GLU A 58 14.04 -5.38 0.91
C GLU A 58 14.17 -3.85 0.98
N GLY A 59 13.26 -3.19 1.68
CA GLY A 59 13.13 -1.75 1.77
C GLY A 59 12.18 -1.13 0.74
N ASP A 60 11.80 -1.85 -0.32
CA ASP A 60 10.85 -1.34 -1.30
C ASP A 60 9.44 -1.22 -0.71
N VAL A 61 8.68 -0.24 -1.22
CA VAL A 61 7.24 -0.19 -1.01
C VAL A 61 6.59 -1.35 -1.74
N PHE A 62 5.76 -2.11 -1.03
CA PHE A 62 5.04 -3.25 -1.56
C PHE A 62 4.14 -2.80 -2.72
N SER A 63 4.30 -3.47 -3.87
CA SER A 63 3.50 -3.24 -5.06
C SER A 63 3.00 -4.57 -5.59
N PRO A 64 1.67 -4.78 -5.60
CA PRO A 64 1.07 -5.98 -6.20
C PRO A 64 1.43 -6.14 -7.68
N GLU A 65 1.64 -5.03 -8.40
CA GLU A 65 2.03 -5.05 -9.81
C GLU A 65 3.45 -5.57 -9.99
N LYS A 66 4.43 -5.02 -9.26
CA LYS A 66 5.80 -5.53 -9.26
C LYS A 66 5.86 -7.01 -8.87
N LEU A 67 5.04 -7.43 -7.90
CA LEU A 67 4.98 -8.82 -7.47
C LEU A 67 4.53 -9.75 -8.60
N ARG A 68 3.49 -9.37 -9.36
CA ARG A 68 3.03 -10.15 -10.51
C ARG A 68 4.08 -10.22 -11.61
N GLU A 69 4.80 -9.14 -11.87
CA GLU A 69 5.89 -9.12 -12.84
C GLU A 69 7.05 -10.05 -12.44
N ASP A 70 7.37 -10.09 -11.15
CA ASP A 70 8.42 -10.93 -10.60
C ASP A 70 8.03 -12.41 -10.68
N ILE A 71 6.80 -12.77 -10.31
CA ILE A 71 6.27 -14.14 -10.47
C ILE A 71 6.37 -14.57 -11.94
N LYS A 72 5.91 -13.73 -12.87
CA LYS A 72 6.01 -14.00 -14.31
C LYS A 72 7.47 -14.19 -14.75
N SER A 73 8.38 -13.36 -14.25
CA SER A 73 9.81 -13.42 -14.57
C SER A 73 10.44 -14.72 -14.09
N ILE A 74 10.01 -15.26 -12.94
CA ILE A 74 10.43 -16.57 -12.42
C ILE A 74 9.88 -17.71 -13.30
N PHE A 75 8.58 -17.68 -13.65
CA PHE A 75 8.01 -18.70 -14.55
C PHE A 75 8.69 -18.73 -15.92
N GLN A 76 9.05 -17.56 -16.46
CA GLN A 76 9.76 -17.46 -17.74
C GLN A 76 11.17 -18.06 -17.71
N MET A 77 11.74 -18.35 -16.53
CA MET A 77 13.00 -19.09 -16.44
C MET A 77 12.86 -20.56 -16.88
N GLY A 78 11.63 -21.11 -16.90
CA GLY A 78 11.36 -22.48 -17.31
C GLY A 78 11.84 -23.54 -16.32
N PHE A 79 12.16 -23.17 -15.08
CA PHE A 79 12.67 -24.09 -14.05
C PHE A 79 11.62 -24.50 -13.01
N PHE A 80 10.45 -23.87 -13.01
CA PHE A 80 9.44 -24.01 -11.96
C PHE A 80 8.07 -24.29 -12.58
N ASP A 81 7.42 -25.35 -12.10
CA ASP A 81 6.04 -25.69 -12.49
C ASP A 81 5.00 -24.88 -11.72
N ASP A 82 5.33 -24.47 -10.50
CA ASP A 82 4.47 -23.67 -9.62
C ASP A 82 5.31 -22.68 -8.79
N VAL A 83 4.75 -21.50 -8.55
CA VAL A 83 5.35 -20.42 -7.76
C VAL A 83 4.25 -19.80 -6.90
N LYS A 84 4.40 -19.95 -5.59
CA LYS A 84 3.48 -19.38 -4.60
C LYS A 84 4.16 -18.25 -3.84
N VAL A 85 3.37 -17.26 -3.45
CA VAL A 85 3.82 -16.15 -2.64
C VAL A 85 2.93 -16.06 -1.41
N GLU A 86 3.57 -16.00 -0.26
CA GLU A 86 2.94 -15.77 1.02
C GLU A 86 3.45 -14.45 1.57
N THR A 87 2.53 -13.60 2.02
CA THR A 87 2.84 -12.31 2.63
C THR A 87 2.41 -12.35 4.07
N GLU A 88 3.37 -12.20 4.98
CA GLU A 88 3.12 -12.11 6.42
C GLU A 88 3.20 -10.65 6.86
N GLY A 89 2.11 -10.14 7.44
CA GLY A 89 2.09 -8.84 8.11
C GLY A 89 2.57 -8.99 9.55
N PHE A 90 3.43 -8.08 9.99
CA PHE A 90 3.94 -8.01 11.35
C PHE A 90 3.52 -6.72 12.04
#